data_AF-A0AAW5GD58-F1
#
_entry.id   AF-A0AAW5GD58-F1
#
_cell.length_a   1.000
_cell.length_b   1.000
_cell.length_c   1.000
_cell.angle_alpha   90.00
_cell.angle_beta   90.00
_cell.angle_gamma   90.00
#
_symmetry.space_group_name_H-M   'P 1'
#
loop_
_entity.id
_entity.type
_entity.pdbx_description
1 polymer ?
#
loop_
_entity_poly.entity_id
_entity_poly.type
_entity_poly.pdbx_seq_one_letter_code
_entity_poly.pdbx_strand_id
1 'polypeptide(L)'
;MDGEIKASDFNVDVYKELIEIFDATACESIAINQFTAGRLVDPHIGYGSYIFTRLCIHSESLLRAAPMSRWSKSDFQFWDLSCIASHVRAIMEGFLFYMYISESLVSEDEWKARLWTMHMNDCMKRLKFMQLSNNVERVNFFNTEKEKIKNNLNENPYFSLLPSSIKKGCLNGKFLMINTRDELIDKYGIDKNSFDILFDVLSHYTHILPISYYSHEQERRGSGLFNETDLGYLCMGLGVVHTLMEKCNERLISFFPDAEGCRRGVKSIFSPGPRGNLPRLEIERRNRNKKKKKK
;
A
#
# COMPACT_ATOMS: atom_id res chain seq x y z
N MET A 1 10.85 7.06 17.32
CA MET A 1 11.53 5.77 17.60
C MET A 1 12.99 6.16 17.62
N ASP A 2 13.52 6.50 18.79
CA ASP A 2 14.75 7.30 18.90
C ASP A 2 15.88 6.40 19.40
N GLY A 3 16.30 5.50 18.52
CA GLY A 3 17.50 4.68 18.69
C GLY A 3 18.04 4.32 17.32
N GLU A 4 19.31 4.65 17.06
CA GLU A 4 20.02 4.18 15.87
C GLU A 4 19.97 2.65 15.82
N ILE A 5 19.18 2.11 14.89
CA ILE A 5 19.10 0.68 14.64
C ILE A 5 20.43 0.25 14.02
N LYS A 6 21.23 -0.52 14.75
CA LYS A 6 22.48 -1.08 14.22
C LYS A 6 22.16 -2.38 13.49
N ALA A 7 22.87 -2.65 12.39
CA ALA A 7 22.73 -3.90 11.64
C ALA A 7 22.95 -5.17 12.50
N SER A 8 23.71 -5.05 13.60
CA SER A 8 23.93 -6.11 14.59
C SER A 8 22.70 -6.50 15.43
N ASP A 9 21.61 -5.73 15.36
CA ASP A 9 20.43 -5.93 16.20
C ASP A 9 19.39 -6.85 15.54
N PHE A 10 19.58 -7.20 14.25
CA PHE A 10 18.67 -8.05 13.51
C PHE A 10 19.18 -9.49 13.40
N ASN A 11 18.33 -10.44 13.80
CA ASN A 11 18.56 -11.87 13.64
C ASN A 11 17.27 -12.57 13.17
N VAL A 12 17.37 -13.87 12.90
CA VAL A 12 16.25 -14.66 12.38
C VAL A 12 15.07 -14.71 13.35
N ASP A 13 15.30 -14.63 14.65
CA ASP A 13 14.22 -14.65 15.64
C ASP A 13 13.48 -13.31 15.67
N VAL A 14 14.19 -12.18 15.58
CA VAL A 14 13.59 -10.85 15.38
C VAL A 14 12.75 -10.84 14.09
N TYR A 15 13.26 -11.43 13.01
CA TYR A 15 12.50 -11.56 11.77
C TYR A 15 11.20 -12.36 11.94
N LYS A 16 11.25 -13.50 12.65
CA LYS A 16 10.06 -14.32 12.93
C LYS A 16 9.02 -13.56 13.74
N GLU A 17 9.44 -12.82 14.75
CA GLU A 17 8.54 -11.98 15.54
C GLU A 17 7.87 -10.91 14.67
N LEU A 18 8.64 -10.22 13.83
CA LEU A 18 8.13 -9.18 12.94
C LEU A 18 7.16 -9.73 11.89
N ILE A 19 7.44 -10.89 11.29
CA ILE A 19 6.52 -11.48 10.30
C ILE A 19 5.24 -11.97 10.98
N GLU A 20 5.28 -12.48 12.22
CA GLU A 20 4.10 -12.86 12.99
C GLU A 20 3.23 -11.65 13.36
N ILE A 21 3.86 -10.56 13.81
CA ILE A 21 3.18 -9.30 14.12
C ILE A 21 2.53 -8.72 12.86
N PHE A 22 3.26 -8.70 11.74
CA PHE A 22 2.70 -8.19 10.49
C PHE A 22 1.59 -9.08 9.93
N ASP A 23 1.70 -10.41 10.06
CA ASP A 23 0.64 -11.35 9.70
C ASP A 23 -0.65 -11.08 10.49
N ALA A 24 -0.55 -10.88 11.80
CA ALA A 24 -1.69 -10.50 12.63
C ALA A 24 -2.32 -9.19 12.12
N THR A 25 -1.49 -8.17 11.88
CA THR A 25 -1.94 -6.86 11.40
C THR A 25 -2.65 -6.94 10.05
N ALA A 26 -2.07 -7.66 9.08
CA ALA A 26 -2.66 -7.83 7.76
C ALA A 26 -3.97 -8.64 7.82
N CYS A 27 -4.02 -9.69 8.65
CA CYS A 27 -5.25 -10.45 8.87
C CYS A 27 -6.38 -9.55 9.39
N GLU A 28 -6.07 -8.66 10.34
CA GLU A 28 -7.02 -7.67 10.83
C GLU A 28 -7.45 -6.71 9.72
N SER A 29 -6.48 -6.11 9.00
CA SER A 29 -6.74 -5.17 7.90
C SER A 29 -7.69 -5.77 6.85
N ILE A 30 -7.49 -7.03 6.47
CA ILE A 30 -8.33 -7.70 5.48
C ILE A 30 -9.73 -7.97 6.04
N ALA A 31 -9.82 -8.42 7.29
CA ALA A 31 -11.11 -8.70 7.92
C ALA A 31 -11.97 -7.44 8.08
N ILE A 32 -11.40 -6.34 8.56
CA ILE A 32 -12.11 -5.06 8.67
C ILE A 32 -12.50 -4.54 7.28
N ASN A 33 -11.60 -4.61 6.29
CA ASN A 33 -11.88 -4.15 4.92
C ASN A 33 -13.08 -4.90 4.31
N GLN A 34 -13.13 -6.23 4.48
CA GLN A 34 -14.23 -7.04 3.96
C GLN A 34 -15.54 -6.80 4.71
N PHE A 35 -15.47 -6.58 6.02
CA PHE A 35 -16.65 -6.31 6.83
C PHE A 35 -17.30 -4.95 6.51
N THR A 36 -16.48 -3.95 6.17
CA THR A 36 -16.96 -2.61 5.80
C THR A 36 -17.30 -2.46 4.33
N ALA A 37 -16.99 -3.46 3.49
CA ALA A 37 -17.17 -3.39 2.05
C ALA A 37 -18.66 -3.17 1.65
N GLY A 38 -18.89 -2.30 0.67
CA GLY A 38 -20.21 -2.06 0.08
C GLY A 38 -21.13 -1.16 0.91
N ARG A 39 -20.66 -0.58 2.02
CA ARG A 39 -21.41 0.39 2.81
C ARG A 39 -21.52 1.74 2.08
N LEU A 40 -22.67 2.40 2.21
CA LEU A 40 -22.84 3.78 1.78
C LEU A 40 -22.21 4.70 2.84
N VAL A 41 -21.30 5.57 2.42
CA VAL A 41 -20.52 6.46 3.28
C VAL A 41 -20.20 7.76 2.56
N ASP A 42 -19.67 8.72 3.32
CA ASP A 42 -19.16 9.96 2.75
C ASP A 42 -18.07 9.71 1.70
N PRO A 43 -17.96 10.56 0.67
CA PRO A 43 -17.04 10.33 -0.44
C PRO A 43 -15.58 10.13 -0.04
N HIS A 44 -15.08 10.86 0.98
CA HIS A 44 -13.68 10.73 1.44
C HIS A 44 -13.40 9.34 2.02
N ILE A 45 -14.35 8.78 2.79
CA ILE A 45 -14.28 7.42 3.32
C ILE A 45 -14.39 6.41 2.17
N GLY A 46 -15.32 6.63 1.24
CA GLY A 46 -15.53 5.77 0.08
C GLY A 46 -14.27 5.63 -0.79
N TYR A 47 -13.70 6.74 -1.24
CA TYR A 47 -12.45 6.73 -2.01
C TYR A 47 -11.27 6.18 -1.21
N GLY A 48 -11.18 6.52 0.09
CA GLY A 48 -10.20 5.94 1.01
C GLY A 48 -10.27 4.42 1.07
N SER A 49 -11.48 3.85 1.13
CA SER A 49 -11.67 2.39 1.22
C SER A 49 -11.13 1.63 0.00
N TYR A 50 -11.18 2.23 -1.20
CA TYR A 50 -10.59 1.63 -2.40
C TYR A 50 -9.06 1.56 -2.31
N ILE A 51 -8.43 2.59 -1.75
CA ILE A 51 -6.98 2.63 -1.56
C ILE A 51 -6.57 1.68 -0.43
N PHE A 52 -7.34 1.65 0.67
CA PHE A 52 -7.13 0.68 1.74
C PHE A 52 -7.24 -0.77 1.26
N THR A 53 -8.19 -1.07 0.38
CA THR A 53 -8.27 -2.39 -0.28
C THR A 53 -6.98 -2.72 -1.04
N ARG A 54 -6.37 -1.76 -1.73
CA ARG A 54 -5.07 -1.97 -2.41
C ARG A 54 -3.93 -2.20 -1.41
N LEU A 55 -3.92 -1.50 -0.29
CA LEU A 55 -2.96 -1.73 0.82
C LEU A 55 -3.07 -3.16 1.37
N CYS A 56 -4.29 -3.67 1.57
CA CYS A 56 -4.53 -5.06 1.97
C CYS A 56 -3.97 -6.05 0.94
N ILE A 57 -4.21 -5.83 -0.36
CA ILE A 57 -3.68 -6.69 -1.43
C ILE A 57 -2.14 -6.70 -1.44
N HIS A 58 -1.50 -5.55 -1.22
CA HIS A 58 -0.04 -5.49 -1.11
C HIS A 58 0.47 -6.22 0.14
N SER A 59 -0.26 -6.12 1.27
CA SER A 59 0.07 -6.85 2.51
C SER A 59 -0.05 -8.37 2.33
N GLU A 60 -1.11 -8.86 1.68
CA GLU A 60 -1.27 -10.27 1.32
C GLU A 60 -0.15 -10.74 0.39
N SER A 61 0.20 -9.94 -0.62
CA SER A 61 1.24 -10.31 -1.59
C SER A 61 2.62 -10.37 -0.93
N LEU A 62 2.91 -9.40 -0.06
CA LEU A 62 4.12 -9.37 0.77
C LEU A 62 4.20 -10.62 1.65
N LEU A 63 3.14 -10.95 2.39
CA LEU A 63 3.12 -12.13 3.25
C LEU A 63 3.27 -13.42 2.45
N ARG A 64 2.74 -13.51 1.23
CA ARG A 64 2.93 -14.70 0.39
C ARG A 64 4.36 -14.85 -0.15
N ALA A 65 5.07 -13.75 -0.34
CA ALA A 65 6.43 -13.71 -0.87
C ALA A 65 7.50 -13.81 0.21
N ALA A 66 7.21 -13.32 1.42
CA ALA A 66 8.15 -13.27 2.53
C ALA A 66 8.59 -14.69 2.98
N PRO A 67 9.89 -14.90 3.25
CA PRO A 67 10.36 -16.15 3.79
C PRO A 67 9.69 -16.49 5.13
N MET A 68 9.52 -17.77 5.42
CA MET A 68 8.94 -18.32 6.65
C MET A 68 7.47 -17.96 6.92
N SER A 69 6.81 -17.23 6.02
CA SER A 69 5.40 -16.90 6.16
C SER A 69 4.49 -18.12 5.99
N ARG A 70 3.46 -18.22 6.83
CA ARG A 70 2.43 -19.28 6.72
C ARG A 70 1.49 -19.13 5.52
N TRP A 71 1.55 -18.01 4.81
CA TRP A 71 0.66 -17.70 3.69
C TRP A 71 0.99 -18.46 2.41
N SER A 72 2.21 -18.98 2.31
CA SER A 72 2.66 -19.82 1.20
C SER A 72 3.49 -20.99 1.73
N LYS A 73 3.41 -22.14 1.03
CA LYS A 73 4.34 -23.25 1.25
C LYS A 73 5.40 -23.18 0.18
N SER A 74 6.66 -23.26 0.57
CA SER A 74 7.80 -23.28 -0.35
C SER A 74 8.77 -24.37 0.07
N ASP A 75 9.40 -25.02 -0.92
CA ASP A 75 10.43 -26.04 -0.71
C ASP A 75 11.78 -25.41 -0.28
N PHE A 76 11.94 -24.10 -0.49
CA PHE A 76 13.09 -23.32 -0.06
C PHE A 76 12.68 -21.92 0.43
N GLN A 77 13.53 -21.26 1.21
CA GLN A 77 13.31 -19.89 1.65
C GLN A 77 14.13 -18.94 0.79
N PHE A 78 13.48 -17.94 0.21
CA PHE A 78 14.10 -16.92 -0.61
C PHE A 78 14.31 -15.66 0.22
N TRP A 79 15.56 -15.32 0.51
CA TRP A 79 15.94 -14.30 1.49
C TRP A 79 16.32 -12.94 0.88
N ASP A 80 16.18 -12.79 -0.44
CA ASP A 80 16.50 -11.54 -1.12
C ASP A 80 15.43 -10.46 -0.85
N LEU A 81 15.84 -9.23 -0.56
CA LEU A 81 14.93 -8.12 -0.29
C LEU A 81 13.94 -7.86 -1.45
N SER A 82 14.31 -8.18 -2.69
CA SER A 82 13.45 -8.01 -3.86
C SER A 82 12.10 -8.72 -3.74
N CYS A 83 11.99 -9.77 -2.91
CA CYS A 83 10.73 -10.48 -2.72
C CYS A 83 9.62 -9.64 -2.08
N ILE A 84 9.98 -8.64 -1.26
CA ILE A 84 9.01 -7.74 -0.63
C ILE A 84 9.18 -6.28 -1.02
N ALA A 85 10.31 -5.90 -1.65
CA ALA A 85 10.68 -4.50 -1.84
C ALA A 85 9.58 -3.64 -2.48
N SER A 86 9.00 -4.14 -3.57
CA SER A 86 7.94 -3.45 -4.31
C SER A 86 6.65 -3.29 -3.49
N HIS A 87 6.34 -4.26 -2.63
CA HIS A 87 5.15 -4.25 -1.78
C HIS A 87 5.30 -3.32 -0.58
N VAL A 88 6.47 -3.33 0.08
CA VAL A 88 6.78 -2.37 1.15
C VAL A 88 6.69 -0.95 0.61
N ARG A 89 7.31 -0.67 -0.54
CA ARG A 89 7.26 0.66 -1.18
C ARG A 89 5.84 1.08 -1.54
N ALA A 90 5.05 0.17 -2.10
CA ALA A 90 3.64 0.45 -2.41
C ALA A 90 2.80 0.74 -1.15
N ILE A 91 3.07 0.06 -0.03
CA ILE A 91 2.40 0.32 1.25
C ILE A 91 2.82 1.68 1.81
N MET A 92 4.11 2.04 1.74
CA MET A 92 4.61 3.36 2.17
C MET A 92 3.94 4.52 1.42
N GLU A 93 3.90 4.46 0.08
CA GLU A 93 3.24 5.50 -0.74
C GLU A 93 1.71 5.45 -0.58
N GLY A 94 1.15 4.25 -0.55
CA GLY A 94 -0.29 4.03 -0.40
C GLY A 94 -0.81 4.49 0.96
N PHE A 95 -0.02 4.38 2.03
CA PHE A 95 -0.34 4.94 3.35
C PHE A 95 -0.53 6.45 3.25
N LEU A 96 0.45 7.19 2.72
CA LEU A 96 0.37 8.64 2.61
C LEU A 96 -0.85 9.07 1.79
N PHE A 97 -1.10 8.35 0.70
CA PHE A 97 -2.24 8.62 -0.16
C PHE A 97 -3.58 8.30 0.51
N TYR A 98 -3.68 7.16 1.20
CA TYR A 98 -4.86 6.79 1.97
C TYR A 98 -5.17 7.81 3.07
N MET A 99 -4.16 8.27 3.79
CA MET A 99 -4.35 9.27 4.84
C MET A 99 -4.77 10.61 4.25
N TYR A 100 -4.15 11.04 3.14
CA TYR A 100 -4.49 12.28 2.42
C TYR A 100 -5.92 12.31 1.87
N ILE A 101 -6.38 11.18 1.31
CA ILE A 101 -7.66 11.07 0.60
C ILE A 101 -8.83 10.81 1.56
N SER A 102 -8.57 10.12 2.69
CA SER A 102 -9.60 9.74 3.66
C SER A 102 -9.70 10.73 4.82
N GLU A 103 -8.90 11.78 4.83
CA GLU A 103 -8.97 12.79 5.87
C GLU A 103 -10.24 13.62 5.71
N SER A 104 -11.02 13.71 6.80
CA SER A 104 -12.11 14.67 6.89
C SER A 104 -11.50 16.06 7.06
N LEU A 105 -11.84 16.97 6.14
CA LEU A 105 -11.20 18.28 6.04
C LEU A 105 -12.09 19.41 6.54
N VAL A 106 -11.43 20.52 6.86
CA VAL A 106 -12.06 21.76 7.32
C VAL A 106 -12.97 22.37 6.25
N SER A 107 -12.70 22.11 4.97
CA SER A 107 -13.50 22.59 3.85
C SER A 107 -13.76 21.51 2.78
N GLU A 108 -14.99 21.47 2.30
CA GLU A 108 -15.40 20.63 1.16
C GLU A 108 -14.64 21.01 -0.12
N ASP A 109 -14.29 22.28 -0.30
CA ASP A 109 -13.54 22.76 -1.47
C ASP A 109 -12.15 22.16 -1.51
N GLU A 110 -11.46 22.13 -0.37
CA GLU A 110 -10.15 21.47 -0.28
C GLU A 110 -10.28 20.01 -0.67
N TRP A 111 -11.28 19.31 -0.11
CA TRP A 111 -11.48 17.90 -0.40
C TRP A 111 -11.76 17.64 -1.89
N LYS A 112 -12.64 18.43 -2.51
CA LYS A 112 -12.90 18.38 -3.95
C LYS A 112 -11.64 18.66 -4.78
N ALA A 113 -10.80 19.61 -4.38
CA ALA A 113 -9.54 19.89 -5.08
C ALA A 113 -8.59 18.69 -5.03
N ARG A 114 -8.48 18.02 -3.87
CA ARG A 114 -7.69 16.78 -3.72
C ARG A 114 -8.20 15.68 -4.66
N LEU A 115 -9.52 15.48 -4.69
CA LEU A 115 -10.18 14.49 -5.52
C LEU A 115 -9.99 14.77 -7.02
N TRP A 116 -10.20 16.01 -7.46
CA TRP A 116 -10.04 16.38 -8.87
C TRP A 116 -8.58 16.34 -9.32
N THR A 117 -7.63 16.60 -8.43
CA THR A 117 -6.19 16.40 -8.71
C THR A 117 -5.89 14.93 -8.99
N MET A 118 -6.42 14.02 -8.17
CA MET A 118 -6.31 12.58 -8.38
C MET A 118 -6.95 12.16 -9.72
N HIS A 119 -8.15 12.64 -10.03
CA HIS A 119 -8.84 12.34 -11.29
C HIS A 119 -8.09 12.88 -12.51
N MET A 120 -7.51 14.08 -12.43
CA MET A 120 -6.68 14.63 -13.49
C MET A 120 -5.43 13.77 -13.73
N ASN A 121 -4.79 13.28 -12.66
CA ASN A 121 -3.64 12.38 -12.76
C ASN A 121 -3.98 11.06 -13.49
N ASP A 122 -5.09 10.41 -13.11
CA ASP A 122 -5.56 9.19 -13.77
C ASP A 122 -5.93 9.46 -15.24
N CYS A 123 -6.71 10.52 -15.49
CA CYS A 123 -7.16 10.91 -16.83
C CYS A 123 -5.97 11.14 -17.77
N MET A 124 -4.96 11.89 -17.33
CA MET A 124 -3.76 12.18 -18.14
C MET A 124 -2.91 10.94 -18.41
N LYS A 125 -2.76 10.03 -17.43
CA LYS A 125 -2.04 8.76 -17.62
C LYS A 125 -2.76 7.84 -18.61
N ARG A 126 -4.08 7.69 -18.47
CA ARG A 126 -4.89 6.88 -19.39
C ARG A 126 -4.91 7.47 -20.78
N LEU A 127 -5.05 8.78 -20.92
CA LEU A 127 -4.97 9.48 -22.21
C LEU A 127 -3.66 9.13 -22.93
N LYS A 128 -2.52 9.21 -22.24
CA LYS A 128 -1.22 8.83 -22.81
C LYS A 128 -1.20 7.37 -23.30
N PHE A 129 -1.75 6.43 -22.52
CA PHE A 129 -1.85 5.04 -22.95
C PHE A 129 -2.74 4.87 -24.18
N MET A 130 -3.91 5.51 -24.21
CA MET A 130 -4.84 5.41 -25.34
C MET A 130 -4.26 6.03 -26.62
N GLN A 131 -3.47 7.10 -26.51
CA GLN A 131 -2.73 7.69 -27.61
C GLN A 131 -1.70 6.72 -28.19
N LEU A 132 -0.90 6.08 -27.33
CA LEU A 132 0.08 5.08 -27.77
C LEU A 132 -0.57 3.85 -28.40
N SER A 133 -1.80 3.51 -28.00
CA SER A 133 -2.58 2.41 -28.57
C SER A 133 -3.44 2.81 -29.77
N ASN A 134 -3.35 4.05 -30.27
CA ASN A 134 -4.16 4.59 -31.38
C ASN A 134 -5.69 4.41 -31.20
N ASN A 135 -6.18 4.41 -29.96
CA ASN A 135 -7.62 4.28 -29.69
C ASN A 135 -8.30 5.65 -29.73
N VAL A 136 -8.66 6.10 -30.94
CA VAL A 136 -9.20 7.45 -31.21
C VAL A 136 -10.43 7.77 -30.36
N GLU A 137 -11.36 6.83 -30.21
CA GLU A 137 -12.58 7.02 -29.41
C GLU A 137 -12.23 7.30 -27.94
N ARG A 138 -11.36 6.48 -27.34
CA ARG A 138 -10.93 6.67 -25.95
C ARG A 138 -10.11 7.93 -25.76
N VAL A 139 -9.29 8.31 -26.74
CA VAL A 139 -8.55 9.58 -26.73
C VAL A 139 -9.53 10.77 -26.67
N ASN A 140 -10.56 10.78 -27.51
CA ASN A 140 -11.58 11.84 -27.49
C ASN A 140 -12.35 11.89 -26.17
N PHE A 141 -12.71 10.73 -25.62
CA PHE A 141 -13.32 10.63 -24.29
C PHE A 141 -12.44 11.27 -23.21
N PHE A 142 -11.17 10.87 -23.10
CA PHE A 142 -10.28 11.40 -22.06
C PHE A 142 -9.90 12.87 -22.28
N ASN A 143 -9.86 13.36 -23.52
CA ASN A 143 -9.72 14.81 -23.78
C ASN A 143 -10.92 15.60 -23.25
N THR A 144 -12.14 15.08 -23.43
CA THR A 144 -13.35 15.70 -22.92
C THR A 144 -13.37 15.71 -21.39
N GLU A 145 -13.04 14.58 -20.76
CA GLU A 145 -12.97 14.47 -19.30
C GLU A 145 -11.88 15.38 -18.72
N LYS A 146 -10.72 15.48 -19.38
CA LYS A 146 -9.64 16.39 -18.98
C LYS A 146 -10.13 17.83 -18.88
N GLU A 147 -10.81 18.36 -19.90
CA GLU A 147 -11.27 19.76 -19.85
C GLU A 147 -12.35 19.96 -18.78
N LYS A 148 -13.24 18.98 -18.54
CA LYS A 148 -14.19 19.03 -17.41
C LYS A 148 -13.49 19.11 -16.06
N ILE A 149 -12.52 18.22 -15.81
CA ILE A 149 -11.78 18.19 -14.54
C ILE A 149 -10.99 19.50 -14.36
N LYS A 150 -10.39 20.02 -15.43
CA LYS A 150 -9.69 21.31 -15.42
C LYS A 150 -10.61 22.47 -15.05
N ASN A 151 -11.82 22.53 -15.59
CA ASN A 151 -12.80 23.56 -15.22
C ASN A 151 -13.17 23.43 -13.73
N ASN A 152 -13.50 22.22 -13.27
CA ASN A 152 -13.80 21.98 -11.85
C ASN A 152 -12.65 22.41 -10.90
N LEU A 153 -11.39 22.18 -11.30
CA LEU A 153 -10.23 22.64 -10.54
C LEU A 153 -10.11 24.17 -10.54
N ASN A 154 -10.27 24.82 -11.69
CA ASN A 154 -10.13 26.28 -11.78
C ASN A 154 -11.26 27.04 -11.07
N GLU A 155 -12.46 26.46 -11.01
CA GLU A 155 -13.61 27.03 -10.29
C GLU A 155 -13.54 26.78 -8.77
N ASN A 156 -12.66 25.89 -8.32
CA ASN A 156 -12.53 25.56 -6.90
C ASN A 156 -11.81 26.69 -6.13
N PRO A 157 -12.43 27.25 -5.06
CA PRO A 157 -11.85 28.35 -4.30
C PRO A 157 -10.53 27.99 -3.62
N TYR A 158 -10.45 26.81 -3.00
CA TYR A 158 -9.21 26.33 -2.38
C TYR A 158 -8.09 26.19 -3.41
N PHE A 159 -8.38 25.56 -4.55
CA PHE A 159 -7.39 25.33 -5.60
C PHE A 159 -6.87 26.64 -6.18
N SER A 160 -7.72 27.66 -6.34
CA SER A 160 -7.35 28.97 -6.87
C SER A 160 -6.27 29.67 -6.06
N LEU A 161 -6.25 29.45 -4.73
CA LEU A 161 -5.30 30.02 -3.79
C LEU A 161 -3.93 29.32 -3.79
N LEU A 162 -3.81 28.15 -4.42
CA LEU A 162 -2.55 27.41 -4.44
C LEU A 162 -1.47 28.11 -5.27
N PRO A 163 -0.17 27.89 -4.95
CA PRO A 163 0.94 28.39 -5.75
C PRO A 163 0.82 27.97 -7.23
N SER A 164 1.22 28.87 -8.14
CA SER A 164 1.12 28.64 -9.59
C SER A 164 1.82 27.36 -10.05
N SER A 165 2.96 27.01 -9.46
CA SER A 165 3.70 25.78 -9.75
C SER A 165 2.89 24.52 -9.39
N ILE A 166 2.21 24.52 -8.25
CA ILE A 166 1.35 23.43 -7.78
C ILE A 166 0.12 23.30 -8.68
N LYS A 167 -0.56 24.42 -8.98
CA LYS A 167 -1.70 24.44 -9.89
C LYS A 167 -1.34 23.85 -11.25
N LYS A 168 -0.22 24.31 -11.85
CA LYS A 168 0.27 23.80 -13.13
C LYS A 168 0.60 22.31 -13.08
N GLY A 169 1.18 21.82 -11.98
CA GLY A 169 1.47 20.40 -11.79
C GLY A 169 0.19 19.55 -11.72
N CYS A 170 -0.82 20.00 -10.99
CA CYS A 170 -2.11 19.33 -10.88
C CYS A 170 -2.86 19.32 -12.22
N LEU A 171 -2.98 20.47 -12.88
CA LEU A 171 -3.69 20.62 -14.16
C LEU A 171 -3.07 19.82 -15.32
N ASN A 172 -1.76 19.58 -15.27
CA ASN A 172 -1.08 18.72 -16.25
C ASN A 172 -1.09 17.24 -15.87
N GLY A 173 -1.73 16.86 -14.77
CA GLY A 173 -1.76 15.50 -14.24
C GLY A 173 -0.39 15.00 -13.78
N LYS A 174 0.58 15.88 -13.52
CA LYS A 174 1.90 15.51 -13.01
C LYS A 174 1.79 15.04 -11.56
N PHE A 175 0.96 15.71 -10.76
CA PHE A 175 0.82 15.44 -9.34
C PHE A 175 -0.41 14.56 -9.07
N LEU A 176 -0.22 13.51 -8.26
CA LEU A 176 -1.30 12.68 -7.75
C LEU A 176 -1.99 13.33 -6.54
N MET A 177 -1.22 14.08 -5.75
CA MET A 177 -1.64 14.77 -4.54
C MET A 177 -1.21 16.24 -4.63
N ILE A 178 -1.96 17.13 -4.00
CA ILE A 178 -1.60 18.55 -3.90
C ILE A 178 -0.38 18.70 -2.97
N ASN A 179 -0.42 18.01 -1.83
CA ASN A 179 0.68 17.99 -0.89
C ASN A 179 1.85 17.16 -1.42
N THR A 180 3.07 17.58 -1.07
CA THR A 180 4.27 16.82 -1.37
C THR A 180 4.41 15.62 -0.44
N ARG A 181 5.27 14.66 -0.80
CA ARG A 181 5.59 13.53 0.07
C ARG A 181 6.14 14.00 1.42
N ASP A 182 7.07 14.94 1.39
CA ASP A 182 7.73 15.49 2.58
C ASP A 182 6.73 16.18 3.52
N GLU A 183 5.79 16.95 2.96
CA GLU A 183 4.71 17.57 3.75
C GLU A 183 3.83 16.52 4.43
N LEU A 184 3.51 15.41 3.75
CA LEU A 184 2.69 14.35 4.34
C LEU A 184 3.45 13.52 5.38
N ILE A 185 4.74 13.27 5.15
CA ILE A 185 5.63 12.61 6.12
C ILE A 185 5.67 13.41 7.42
N ASP A 186 5.91 14.72 7.33
CA ASP A 186 5.93 15.64 8.47
C ASP A 186 4.56 15.67 9.16
N LYS A 187 3.49 15.87 8.39
CA LYS A 187 2.10 15.90 8.90
C LYS A 187 1.72 14.66 9.70
N TYR A 188 2.16 13.48 9.30
CA TYR A 188 1.80 12.21 9.97
C TYR A 188 2.85 11.72 10.98
N GLY A 189 3.81 12.59 11.33
CA GLY A 189 4.83 12.31 12.33
C GLY A 189 5.69 11.10 11.98
N ILE A 190 6.01 10.92 10.70
CA ILE A 190 6.89 9.87 10.22
C ILE A 190 8.32 10.42 10.23
N ASP A 191 9.27 9.65 10.75
CA ASP A 191 10.67 10.03 10.66
C ASP A 191 11.11 10.06 9.19
N LYS A 192 11.41 11.26 8.69
CA LYS A 192 11.73 11.49 7.28
C LYS A 192 12.99 10.73 6.87
N ASN A 193 14.03 10.76 7.70
CA ASN A 193 15.32 10.15 7.37
C ASN A 193 15.17 8.63 7.20
N SER A 194 14.52 7.97 8.15
CA SER A 194 14.25 6.53 8.06
C SER A 194 13.36 6.19 6.87
N PHE A 195 12.34 7.01 6.59
CA PHE A 195 11.47 6.82 5.44
C PHE A 195 12.27 6.90 4.13
N ASP A 196 13.04 7.96 3.92
CA ASP A 196 13.78 8.20 2.67
C ASP A 196 14.88 7.15 2.46
N ILE A 197 15.66 6.80 3.49
CA ILE A 197 16.69 5.76 3.41
C ILE A 197 16.09 4.42 2.97
N LEU A 198 15.04 3.97 3.66
CA LEU A 198 14.40 2.71 3.33
C LEU A 198 13.75 2.78 1.93
N PHE A 199 13.05 3.86 1.62
CA PHE A 199 12.40 4.06 0.32
C PHE A 199 13.40 3.98 -0.85
N ASP A 200 14.57 4.58 -0.69
CA ASP A 200 15.62 4.57 -1.71
C ASP A 200 16.21 3.17 -1.86
N VAL A 201 16.55 2.47 -0.77
CA VAL A 201 17.03 1.08 -0.84
C VAL A 201 16.00 0.18 -1.54
N LEU A 202 14.73 0.25 -1.15
CA LEU A 202 13.66 -0.53 -1.79
C LEU A 202 13.50 -0.21 -3.27
N SER A 203 13.72 1.04 -3.66
CA SER A 203 13.68 1.47 -5.06
C SER A 203 14.79 0.80 -5.88
N HIS A 204 15.97 0.61 -5.30
CA HIS A 204 17.06 -0.09 -6.00
C HIS A 204 16.75 -1.55 -6.26
N TYR A 205 16.12 -2.24 -5.29
CA TYR A 205 15.70 -3.64 -5.48
C TYR A 205 14.47 -3.77 -6.39
N THR A 206 13.60 -2.77 -6.44
CA THR A 206 12.42 -2.77 -7.32
C THR A 206 12.78 -2.56 -8.79
N HIS A 207 13.73 -1.66 -9.07
CA HIS A 207 14.11 -1.26 -10.44
C HIS A 207 15.42 -1.88 -10.93
N ILE A 208 16.03 -2.79 -10.15
CA ILE A 208 17.33 -3.42 -10.45
C ILE A 208 18.42 -2.34 -10.67
N LEU A 209 18.63 -1.50 -9.67
CA LEU A 209 19.63 -0.43 -9.68
C LEU A 209 20.89 -0.86 -8.91
N PRO A 210 22.05 -0.18 -9.07
CA PRO A 210 23.36 -0.69 -8.64
C PRO A 210 23.45 -1.25 -7.21
N ILE A 211 22.77 -0.66 -6.22
CA ILE A 211 22.77 -1.19 -4.83
C ILE A 211 22.24 -2.63 -4.74
N SER A 212 21.37 -3.06 -5.66
CA SER A 212 20.80 -4.41 -5.66
C SER A 212 21.73 -5.47 -6.28
N TYR A 213 22.79 -5.09 -7.01
CA TYR A 213 23.62 -6.07 -7.73
C TYR A 213 25.14 -5.82 -7.73
N TYR A 214 25.64 -4.63 -7.36
CA TYR A 214 27.10 -4.41 -7.23
C TYR A 214 27.71 -5.17 -6.05
N SER A 215 26.92 -5.49 -5.02
CA SER A 215 27.38 -6.28 -3.87
C SER A 215 27.14 -7.79 -4.02
N HIS A 216 26.85 -8.27 -5.24
CA HIS A 216 26.39 -9.65 -5.47
C HIS A 216 27.40 -10.72 -5.02
N GLU A 217 28.70 -10.43 -5.14
CA GLU A 217 29.76 -11.43 -4.93
C GLU A 217 30.32 -11.44 -3.49
N GLN A 218 30.35 -10.30 -2.79
CA GLN A 218 31.10 -10.21 -1.53
C GLN A 218 30.32 -10.76 -0.30
N GLU A 219 28.99 -10.89 -0.38
CA GLU A 219 28.15 -11.26 0.79
C GLU A 219 26.92 -12.12 0.42
N ARG A 220 26.91 -12.78 -0.74
CA ARG A 220 25.75 -13.53 -1.28
C ARG A 220 24.49 -12.66 -1.52
N ARG A 221 24.59 -11.34 -1.50
CA ARG A 221 23.47 -10.43 -1.81
C ARG A 221 22.99 -10.62 -3.25
N GLY A 222 21.71 -10.45 -3.55
CA GLY A 222 21.19 -10.63 -4.91
C GLY A 222 21.10 -12.09 -5.38
N SER A 223 21.53 -13.07 -4.56
CA SER A 223 21.56 -14.50 -4.94
C SER A 223 20.31 -15.28 -4.52
N GLY A 224 19.41 -14.67 -3.75
CA GLY A 224 18.31 -15.38 -3.08
C GLY A 224 18.69 -16.13 -1.80
N LEU A 225 19.99 -16.26 -1.53
CA LEU A 225 20.49 -16.93 -0.33
C LEU A 225 20.47 -16.01 0.88
N PHE A 226 20.41 -16.64 2.05
CA PHE A 226 20.48 -15.94 3.33
C PHE A 226 21.77 -15.11 3.44
N ASN A 227 21.60 -13.84 3.84
CA ASN A 227 22.66 -12.93 4.24
C ASN A 227 22.10 -11.92 5.26
N GLU A 228 22.98 -11.40 6.13
CA GLU A 228 22.58 -10.54 7.26
C GLU A 228 22.05 -9.17 6.80
N THR A 229 22.61 -8.64 5.71
CA THR A 229 22.22 -7.35 5.15
C THR A 229 20.76 -7.36 4.66
N ASP A 230 20.39 -8.34 3.83
CA ASP A 230 19.00 -8.47 3.37
C ASP A 230 18.06 -8.82 4.53
N LEU A 231 18.50 -9.65 5.49
CA LEU A 231 17.72 -9.91 6.71
C LEU A 231 17.38 -8.61 7.45
N GLY A 232 18.35 -7.70 7.62
CA GLY A 232 18.14 -6.40 8.24
C GLY A 232 17.10 -5.56 7.46
N TYR A 233 17.21 -5.48 6.14
CA TYR A 233 16.23 -4.76 5.32
C TYR A 233 14.84 -5.41 5.32
N LEU A 234 14.76 -6.73 5.36
CA LEU A 234 13.49 -7.45 5.51
C LEU A 234 12.83 -7.09 6.85
N CYS A 235 13.60 -7.08 7.94
CA CYS A 235 13.10 -6.68 9.27
C CYS A 235 12.62 -5.22 9.28
N MET A 236 13.43 -4.28 8.76
CA MET A 236 13.04 -2.87 8.63
C MET A 236 11.76 -2.71 7.79
N GLY A 237 11.67 -3.41 6.67
CA GLY A 237 10.50 -3.40 5.80
C GLY A 237 9.25 -3.87 6.54
N LEU A 238 9.32 -5.01 7.24
CA LEU A 238 8.22 -5.57 8.03
C LEU A 238 7.76 -4.64 9.16
N GLY A 239 8.69 -4.08 9.93
CA GLY A 239 8.38 -3.15 11.02
C GLY A 239 7.68 -1.89 10.52
N VAL A 240 8.15 -1.33 9.40
CA VAL A 240 7.52 -0.15 8.79
C VAL A 240 6.12 -0.48 8.27
N VAL A 241 5.93 -1.56 7.51
CA VAL A 241 4.58 -1.88 6.99
C VAL A 241 3.60 -2.23 8.10
N HIS A 242 4.04 -2.88 9.17
CA HIS A 242 3.21 -3.10 10.36
C HIS A 242 2.73 -1.78 10.94
N THR A 243 3.64 -0.86 11.25
CA THR A 243 3.32 0.45 11.83
C THR A 243 2.35 1.25 10.95
N LEU A 244 2.58 1.27 9.63
CA LEU A 244 1.73 2.00 8.70
C LEU A 244 0.35 1.36 8.55
N MET A 245 0.29 0.02 8.45
CA MET A 245 -0.98 -0.70 8.32
C MET A 245 -1.82 -0.62 9.60
N GLU A 246 -1.19 -0.62 10.78
CA GLU A 246 -1.89 -0.41 12.05
C GLU A 246 -2.54 0.97 12.08
N LYS A 247 -1.81 2.03 11.72
CA LYS A 247 -2.39 3.39 11.58
C LYS A 247 -3.55 3.44 10.57
N CYS A 248 -3.46 2.70 9.46
CA CYS A 248 -4.56 2.58 8.51
C CYS A 248 -5.77 1.85 9.11
N ASN A 249 -5.54 0.80 9.89
CA ASN A 249 -6.61 0.07 10.59
C ASN A 249 -7.33 1.00 11.56
N GLU A 250 -6.59 1.72 12.41
CA GLU A 250 -7.17 2.69 13.35
C GLU A 250 -8.00 3.76 12.64
N ARG A 251 -7.52 4.26 11.50
CA ARG A 251 -8.28 5.21 10.68
C ARG A 251 -9.58 4.59 10.16
N LEU A 252 -9.56 3.37 9.65
CA LEU A 252 -10.77 2.71 9.16
C LEU A 252 -11.75 2.41 10.31
N ILE A 253 -11.26 1.96 11.46
CA ILE A 253 -12.07 1.75 12.67
C ILE A 253 -12.72 3.05 13.14
N SER A 254 -12.02 4.18 13.05
CA SER A 254 -12.61 5.48 13.40
C SER A 254 -13.83 5.84 12.54
N PHE A 255 -13.88 5.35 11.29
CA PHE A 255 -15.03 5.49 10.40
C PHE A 255 -16.10 4.42 10.64
N PHE A 256 -15.70 3.22 11.08
CA PHE A 256 -16.58 2.08 11.30
C PHE A 256 -16.29 1.41 12.65
N PRO A 257 -16.71 2.01 13.77
CA PRO A 257 -16.40 1.46 15.10
C PRO A 257 -16.91 0.03 15.33
N ASP A 258 -17.97 -0.36 14.62
CA ASP A 258 -18.53 -1.72 14.68
C ASP A 258 -17.62 -2.80 14.04
N ALA A 259 -16.63 -2.38 13.23
CA ALA A 259 -15.65 -3.28 12.64
C ALA A 259 -14.56 -3.74 13.63
N GLU A 260 -14.47 -3.13 14.83
CA GLU A 260 -13.45 -3.48 15.83
C GLU A 260 -13.50 -4.96 16.22
N GLY A 261 -14.71 -5.55 16.28
CA GLY A 261 -14.90 -6.98 16.58
C GLY A 261 -14.31 -7.96 15.55
N CYS A 262 -13.91 -7.46 14.38
CA CYS A 262 -13.21 -8.22 13.34
C CYS A 262 -11.70 -8.33 13.59
N ARG A 263 -11.11 -7.46 14.44
CA ARG A 263 -9.69 -7.45 14.76
C ARG A 263 -9.36 -8.56 15.77
N ARG A 264 -8.89 -9.70 15.28
CA ARG A 264 -8.56 -10.88 16.09
C ARG A 264 -7.16 -11.39 15.80
N GLY A 265 -6.25 -10.51 15.40
CA GLY A 265 -4.92 -10.84 14.91
C GLY A 265 -4.97 -11.93 13.84
N VAL A 266 -4.10 -12.93 13.98
CA VAL A 266 -4.04 -14.10 13.08
C VAL A 266 -5.33 -14.94 13.02
N LYS A 267 -6.26 -14.75 13.96
CA LYS A 267 -7.57 -15.44 14.02
C LYS A 267 -8.69 -14.65 13.34
N SER A 268 -8.40 -13.50 12.73
CA SER A 268 -9.39 -12.71 11.98
C SER A 268 -9.98 -13.53 10.83
N ILE A 269 -11.28 -13.38 10.58
CA ILE A 269 -12.02 -14.22 9.61
C ILE A 269 -12.28 -13.44 8.33
N PHE A 270 -11.80 -13.96 7.19
CA PHE A 270 -11.91 -13.32 5.88
C PHE A 270 -11.68 -14.33 4.74
N SER A 271 -12.02 -13.95 3.51
CA SER A 271 -11.76 -14.77 2.31
C SER A 271 -11.49 -13.89 1.08
N PRO A 272 -10.49 -14.21 0.23
CA PRO A 272 -9.59 -15.36 0.30
C PRO A 272 -8.51 -15.20 1.38
N GLY A 273 -7.86 -16.29 1.79
CA GLY A 273 -6.81 -16.27 2.80
C GLY A 273 -6.32 -17.67 3.21
N PRO A 274 -5.40 -17.76 4.19
CA PRO A 274 -4.98 -19.02 4.77
C PRO A 274 -6.15 -19.79 5.35
N ARG A 275 -6.03 -21.12 5.42
CA ARG A 275 -7.15 -22.00 5.82
C ARG A 275 -7.77 -21.64 7.18
N GLY A 276 -6.95 -21.20 8.13
CA GLY A 276 -7.41 -20.82 9.48
C GLY A 276 -8.26 -19.55 9.52
N ASN A 277 -8.21 -18.72 8.47
CA ASN A 277 -8.92 -17.46 8.38
C ASN A 277 -10.25 -17.57 7.62
N LEU A 278 -10.49 -18.67 6.91
CA LEU A 278 -11.67 -18.81 6.06
C LEU A 278 -12.97 -18.91 6.87
N PRO A 279 -14.07 -18.30 6.41
CA PRO A 279 -15.39 -18.54 6.98
C PRO A 279 -15.75 -20.03 6.96
N ARG A 280 -16.48 -20.51 7.97
CA ARG A 280 -16.85 -21.93 8.14
C ARG A 280 -17.49 -22.54 6.88
N LEU A 281 -18.41 -21.81 6.24
CA LEU A 281 -19.09 -22.25 5.02
C LEU A 281 -18.12 -22.49 3.86
N GLU A 282 -17.08 -21.66 3.72
CA GLU A 282 -16.06 -21.78 2.68
C GLU A 282 -15.16 -23.00 2.93
N ILE A 283 -14.83 -23.28 4.20
CA ILE A 283 -14.10 -24.50 4.59
C ILE A 283 -14.90 -25.75 4.22
N GLU A 284 -16.19 -25.78 4.55
CA GLU A 284 -17.09 -26.89 4.22
C GLU A 284 -17.23 -27.10 2.71
N ARG A 285 -17.31 -26.02 1.92
CA ARG A 285 -17.33 -26.06 0.45
C ARG A 285 -16.04 -26.66 -0.12
N ARG A 286 -14.87 -26.19 0.34
CA ARG A 286 -13.56 -26.72 -0.10
C ARG A 286 -13.39 -28.20 0.24
N ASN A 287 -13.82 -28.63 1.43
CA ASN A 287 -13.76 -30.03 1.85
C ASN A 287 -14.64 -30.93 0.97
N ARG A 288 -15.86 -30.50 0.63
CA ARG A 288 -16.75 -31.21 -0.31
C ARG A 288 -16.11 -31.37 -1.69
N ASN A 289 -15.50 -30.31 -2.22
CA ASN A 289 -14.83 -30.35 -3.52
C ASN A 289 -13.61 -31.28 -3.53
N LYS A 290 -12.81 -31.32 -2.45
CA LYS A 290 -11.70 -32.28 -2.31
C LYS A 290 -12.17 -33.73 -2.27
N LYS A 291 -13.28 -34.03 -1.58
CA LYS A 291 -13.87 -35.38 -1.56
C LYS A 291 -14.36 -35.82 -2.95
N LYS A 292 -14.94 -34.91 -3.73
CA LYS A 292 -15.38 -35.19 -5.11
C LYS A 292 -14.22 -35.50 -6.07
N LYS A 293 -13.06 -34.84 -5.92
CA LYS A 293 -11.86 -35.07 -6.74
C LYS A 293 -11.10 -36.37 -6.41
N LYS A 294 -11.42 -37.02 -5.29
CA LYS A 294 -10.82 -38.30 -4.86
C LYS A 294 -11.65 -39.52 -5.24
N LYS A 295 -12.83 -39.30 -5.84
CA LYS A 295 -13.66 -40.33 -6.48
C LYS A 295 -13.46 -40.23 -7.98
#